data_AF-A0A959G014-F1
#
_entry.id   AF-A0A959G014-F1
#
_cell.length_a   1.000
_cell.length_b   1.000
_cell.length_c   1.000
_cell.angle_alpha   90.00
_cell.angle_beta   90.00
_cell.angle_gamma   90.00
#
_symmetry.space_group_name_H-M   'P 1'
#
loop_
_entity.id
_entity.type
_entity.pdbx_description
1 polymer ?
#
loop_
_entity_poly.entity_id
_entity_poly.type
_entity_poly.pdbx_seq_one_letter_code
_entity_poly.pdbx_strand_id
1 'polypeptide(L)'
;MNWRKHVKLADEFFKKSQYADAALHYKAAWLEKNNKSNYINKAGECYFIIKDYANAADAFSNVKEKRKNFPLAQYKYAMSLKQAGRYEAASREFATFIDNYKGPDKSFYFHAIQAEIKGCELGLQLDEESADGTGLEVKHLSNSINTNETEFAPIPITDELLYFSSTMNARAQIYASTKEGERWTKAVIPPNFPQIENEHFCNGTLSPDGKRFYFT
;
A
#
# COMPACT_ATOMS: atom_id res chain seq x y z
N MET A 1 26.90 2.04 3.98
CA MET A 1 27.14 1.54 2.59
C MET A 1 27.18 2.75 1.66
N ASN A 2 27.98 2.78 0.58
CA ASN A 2 28.01 3.96 -0.30
C ASN A 2 26.80 4.02 -1.23
N TRP A 3 26.47 5.22 -1.75
CA TRP A 3 25.30 5.43 -2.60
C TRP A 3 25.25 4.50 -3.83
N ARG A 4 26.39 4.18 -4.45
CA ARG A 4 26.44 3.29 -5.64
C ARG A 4 25.99 1.87 -5.31
N LYS A 5 26.41 1.35 -4.15
CA LYS A 5 25.98 0.04 -3.67
C LYS A 5 24.48 0.03 -3.34
N HIS A 6 23.96 1.10 -2.74
CA HIS A 6 22.51 1.26 -2.54
C HIS A 6 21.75 1.24 -3.87
N VAL A 7 22.20 1.98 -4.88
CA VAL A 7 21.56 1.98 -6.21
C VAL A 7 21.56 0.60 -6.85
N LYS A 8 22.69 -0.12 -6.80
CA LYS A 8 22.78 -1.48 -7.35
C LYS A 8 21.76 -2.42 -6.70
N LEU A 9 21.68 -2.41 -5.38
CA LEU A 9 20.69 -3.23 -4.65
C LEU A 9 19.26 -2.79 -4.97
N ALA A 10 18.99 -1.49 -5.01
CA ALA A 10 17.67 -0.98 -5.35
C ALA A 10 17.22 -1.40 -6.75
N ASP A 11 18.10 -1.33 -7.75
CA ASP A 11 17.82 -1.77 -9.12
C ASP A 11 17.59 -3.31 -9.17
N GLU A 12 18.31 -4.10 -8.37
CA GLU A 12 18.11 -5.56 -8.25
C GLU A 12 16.75 -5.89 -7.61
N PHE A 13 16.39 -5.25 -6.50
CA PHE A 13 15.09 -5.42 -5.85
C PHE A 13 13.95 -4.97 -6.77
N PHE A 14 14.11 -3.85 -7.46
CA PHE A 14 13.11 -3.34 -8.40
C PHE A 14 12.83 -4.34 -9.53
N LYS A 15 13.88 -4.96 -10.10
CA LYS A 15 13.72 -5.99 -11.16
C LYS A 15 13.00 -7.24 -10.67
N LYS A 16 13.07 -7.54 -9.38
CA LYS A 16 12.36 -8.65 -8.73
C LYS A 16 10.97 -8.25 -8.23
N SER A 17 10.49 -7.04 -8.56
CA SER A 17 9.24 -6.47 -8.04
C SER A 17 9.19 -6.33 -6.51
N GLN A 18 10.35 -6.35 -5.84
CA GLN A 18 10.49 -6.14 -4.40
C GLN A 18 10.54 -4.62 -4.13
N TYR A 19 9.43 -3.94 -4.40
CA TYR A 19 9.38 -2.48 -4.44
C TYR A 19 9.60 -1.82 -3.07
N ALA A 20 9.23 -2.47 -1.97
CA ALA A 20 9.49 -1.96 -0.61
C ALA A 20 11.00 -1.82 -0.35
N ASP A 21 11.76 -2.89 -0.58
CA ASP A 21 13.23 -2.88 -0.43
C ASP A 21 13.89 -1.92 -1.43
N ALA A 22 13.41 -1.92 -2.69
CA ALA A 22 13.90 -1.00 -3.71
C ALA A 22 13.74 0.47 -3.27
N ALA A 23 12.58 0.83 -2.72
CA ALA A 23 12.29 2.18 -2.23
C ALA A 23 13.28 2.60 -1.12
N LEU A 24 13.49 1.72 -0.13
CA LEU A 24 14.41 1.97 0.98
C LEU A 24 15.84 2.21 0.48
N HIS A 25 16.32 1.38 -0.44
CA HIS A 25 17.67 1.55 -0.98
C HIS A 25 17.80 2.76 -1.89
N TYR A 26 16.80 3.10 -2.71
CA TYR A 26 16.82 4.35 -3.48
C TYR A 26 16.80 5.60 -2.60
N LYS A 27 15.97 5.62 -1.54
CA LYS A 27 15.92 6.72 -0.57
C LYS A 27 17.28 6.88 0.14
N ALA A 28 17.88 5.79 0.59
CA ALA A 28 19.21 5.80 1.19
C ALA A 28 20.30 6.28 0.22
N ALA A 29 20.27 5.87 -1.05
CA ALA A 29 21.19 6.39 -2.07
C ALA A 29 21.07 7.91 -2.26
N TRP A 30 19.84 8.43 -2.23
CA TRP A 30 19.59 9.86 -2.33
C TRP A 30 20.06 10.63 -1.09
N LEU A 31 19.85 10.10 0.12
CA LEU A 31 20.33 10.75 1.35
C LEU A 31 21.86 10.94 1.35
N GLU A 32 22.60 9.97 0.80
CA GLU A 32 24.05 10.06 0.63
C GLU A 32 24.50 11.02 -0.50
N LYS A 33 23.64 11.25 -1.51
CA LYS A 33 23.88 12.13 -2.66
C LYS A 33 22.61 12.87 -3.10
N ASN A 34 22.22 13.87 -2.31
CA ASN A 34 20.94 14.58 -2.46
C ASN A 34 20.76 15.32 -3.82
N ASN A 35 21.86 15.66 -4.49
CA ASN A 35 21.85 16.28 -5.83
C ASN A 35 21.43 15.30 -6.94
N LYS A 36 21.42 13.98 -6.69
CA LYS A 36 20.95 12.94 -7.61
C LYS A 36 19.46 12.67 -7.39
N SER A 37 18.62 13.65 -7.72
CA SER A 37 17.18 13.62 -7.43
C SER A 37 16.40 12.53 -8.18
N ASN A 38 17.02 11.89 -9.18
CA ASN A 38 16.44 10.70 -9.81
C ASN A 38 16.24 9.55 -8.81
N TYR A 39 17.08 9.43 -7.77
CA TYR A 39 16.94 8.36 -6.78
C TYR A 39 15.77 8.58 -5.84
N ILE A 40 15.53 9.81 -5.35
CA ILE A 40 14.33 10.07 -4.54
C ILE A 40 13.05 9.97 -5.38
N ASN A 41 13.09 10.36 -6.66
CA ASN A 41 11.95 10.11 -7.56
C ASN A 41 11.68 8.60 -7.69
N LYS A 42 12.70 7.79 -7.98
CA LYS A 42 12.56 6.32 -8.05
C LYS A 42 12.04 5.71 -6.74
N ALA A 43 12.47 6.21 -5.59
CA ALA A 43 11.92 5.80 -4.29
C ALA A 43 10.43 6.13 -4.21
N GLY A 44 10.03 7.36 -4.57
CA GLY A 44 8.63 7.79 -4.64
C GLY A 44 7.78 6.92 -5.56
N GLU A 45 8.30 6.54 -6.74
CA GLU A 45 7.62 5.60 -7.64
C GLU A 45 7.40 4.24 -6.98
N CYS A 46 8.40 3.70 -6.29
CA CYS A 46 8.28 2.41 -5.61
C CYS A 46 7.27 2.48 -4.46
N TYR A 47 7.33 3.52 -3.62
CA TYR A 47 6.37 3.75 -2.55
C TYR A 47 4.94 3.89 -3.09
N PHE A 48 4.77 4.60 -4.21
CA PHE A 48 3.49 4.76 -4.88
C PHE A 48 2.92 3.42 -5.38
N ILE A 49 3.75 2.57 -5.98
CA ILE A 49 3.36 1.22 -6.45
C ILE A 49 2.83 0.36 -5.29
N ILE A 50 3.51 0.39 -4.13
CA ILE A 50 3.10 -0.39 -2.96
C ILE A 50 2.06 0.33 -2.08
N LYS A 51 1.53 1.47 -2.54
CA LYS A 51 0.51 2.26 -1.84
C LYS A 51 0.96 2.80 -0.47
N ASP A 52 2.27 2.90 -0.25
CA ASP A 52 2.84 3.63 0.89
C ASP A 52 2.83 5.13 0.58
N TYR A 53 1.62 5.69 0.58
CA TYR A 53 1.38 7.05 0.09
C TYR A 53 2.00 8.12 1.00
N ALA A 54 2.20 7.82 2.30
CA ALA A 54 2.90 8.72 3.20
C ALA A 54 4.36 8.90 2.77
N ASN A 55 5.10 7.81 2.55
CA ASN A 55 6.48 7.87 2.07
C ASN A 55 6.57 8.32 0.61
N ALA A 56 5.59 7.99 -0.24
CA ALA A 56 5.52 8.49 -1.61
C ALA A 56 5.38 10.02 -1.63
N ALA A 57 4.49 10.58 -0.79
CA ALA A 57 4.32 12.02 -0.68
C ALA A 57 5.62 12.71 -0.21
N ASP A 58 6.28 12.19 0.82
CA ASP A 58 7.59 12.67 1.28
C ASP A 58 8.61 12.68 0.12
N ALA A 59 8.76 11.56 -0.58
CA ALA A 59 9.70 11.44 -1.69
C ALA A 59 9.39 12.40 -2.85
N PHE A 60 8.13 12.46 -3.32
CA PHE A 60 7.76 13.33 -4.44
C PHE A 60 7.80 14.82 -4.09
N SER A 61 7.62 15.20 -2.82
CA SER A 61 7.75 16.59 -2.39
C SER A 61 9.13 17.18 -2.73
N ASN A 62 10.18 16.35 -2.73
CA ASN A 62 11.57 16.73 -3.04
C ASN A 62 11.84 16.96 -4.54
N VAL A 63 10.89 16.58 -5.41
CA VAL A 63 11.05 16.63 -6.87
C VAL A 63 9.88 17.31 -7.60
N LYS A 64 8.78 17.63 -6.91
CA LYS A 64 7.55 18.21 -7.51
C LYS A 64 7.79 19.48 -8.34
N GLU A 65 8.78 20.28 -7.98
CA GLU A 65 9.13 21.53 -8.67
C GLU A 65 10.13 21.34 -9.82
N LYS A 66 10.79 20.17 -9.91
CA LYS A 66 11.80 19.84 -10.92
C LYS A 66 11.15 19.34 -12.22
N ARG A 67 10.17 20.10 -12.72
CA ARG A 67 9.23 19.74 -13.80
C ARG A 67 9.90 19.34 -15.12
N LYS A 68 11.08 19.89 -15.42
CA LYS A 68 11.86 19.50 -16.62
C LYS A 68 12.30 18.04 -16.57
N ASN A 69 12.67 17.56 -15.38
CA ASN A 69 13.21 16.21 -15.19
C ASN A 69 12.12 15.22 -14.76
N PHE A 70 11.14 15.70 -13.99
CA PHE A 70 10.06 14.88 -13.42
C PHE A 70 8.71 15.58 -13.67
N PRO A 71 8.23 15.60 -14.93
CA PRO A 71 7.05 16.37 -15.31
C PRO A 71 5.77 15.96 -14.56
N LEU A 72 5.70 14.71 -14.10
CA LEU A 72 4.55 14.16 -13.36
C LEU A 72 4.73 14.10 -11.84
N ALA A 73 5.88 14.53 -11.30
CA ALA A 73 6.15 14.38 -9.87
C ALA A 73 5.14 15.12 -8.98
N GLN A 74 4.72 16.33 -9.38
CA GLN A 74 3.71 17.06 -8.59
C GLN A 74 2.33 16.41 -8.65
N TYR A 75 1.93 15.85 -9.79
CA TYR A 75 0.68 15.08 -9.87
C TYR A 75 0.72 13.87 -8.93
N LYS A 76 1.82 13.10 -8.96
CA LYS A 76 1.99 11.94 -8.05
C LYS A 76 2.08 12.35 -6.58
N TYR A 77 2.67 13.51 -6.29
CA TYR A 77 2.65 14.10 -4.95
C TYR A 77 1.22 14.38 -4.49
N ALA A 78 0.41 15.06 -5.31
CA ALA A 78 -0.99 15.36 -5.01
C ALA A 78 -1.84 14.09 -4.81
N MET A 79 -1.67 13.10 -5.69
CA MET A 79 -2.30 11.77 -5.55
C MET A 79 -1.92 11.11 -4.22
N SER A 80 -0.64 11.14 -3.86
CA SER A 80 -0.15 10.55 -2.61
C SER A 80 -0.71 11.27 -1.38
N LEU A 81 -0.82 12.60 -1.42
CA LEU A 81 -1.47 13.37 -0.36
C LEU A 81 -2.93 12.97 -0.18
N LYS A 82 -3.69 12.89 -1.29
CA LYS A 82 -5.11 12.49 -1.26
C LYS A 82 -5.28 11.11 -0.62
N GLN A 83 -4.49 10.13 -1.07
CA GLN A 83 -4.59 8.77 -0.58
C GLN A 83 -4.10 8.60 0.87
N ALA A 84 -3.34 9.56 1.38
CA ALA A 84 -2.97 9.65 2.79
C ALA A 84 -3.98 10.50 3.62
N GLY A 85 -5.16 10.81 3.09
CA GLY A 85 -6.20 11.59 3.77
C GLY A 85 -5.92 13.08 3.89
N ARG A 86 -4.88 13.60 3.23
CA ARG A 86 -4.48 15.02 3.30
C ARG A 86 -5.15 15.83 2.21
N TYR A 87 -6.49 15.86 2.24
CA TYR A 87 -7.33 16.35 1.14
C TYR A 87 -7.11 17.82 0.78
N GLU A 88 -6.99 18.76 1.73
CA GLU A 88 -6.79 20.17 1.40
C GLU A 88 -5.40 20.43 0.78
N ALA A 89 -4.38 19.69 1.24
CA ALA A 89 -3.06 19.75 0.65
C ALA A 89 -3.07 19.19 -0.78
N ALA A 90 -3.76 18.07 -1.00
CA ALA A 90 -3.89 17.46 -2.31
C ALA A 90 -4.55 18.39 -3.32
N SER A 91 -5.70 18.98 -2.99
CA SER A 91 -6.43 19.92 -3.87
C SER A 91 -5.57 21.10 -4.34
N ARG A 92 -4.77 21.67 -3.43
CA ARG A 92 -3.84 22.78 -3.78
C ARG A 92 -2.74 22.35 -4.76
N GLU A 93 -2.17 21.18 -4.56
CA GLU A 93 -1.10 20.66 -5.43
C GLU A 93 -1.65 20.23 -6.80
N PHE A 94 -2.87 19.70 -6.84
CA PHE A 94 -3.60 19.43 -8.07
C PHE A 94 -3.85 20.68 -8.91
N ALA A 95 -4.38 21.75 -8.30
CA ALA A 95 -4.57 23.04 -8.96
C ALA A 95 -3.23 23.58 -9.51
N THR A 96 -2.19 23.57 -8.67
CA THR A 96 -0.85 24.00 -9.06
C THR A 96 -0.30 23.19 -10.23
N PHE A 97 -0.56 21.88 -10.28
CA PHE A 97 -0.13 21.03 -11.40
C PHE A 97 -0.82 21.43 -12.71
N ILE A 98 -2.14 21.60 -12.73
CA ILE A 98 -2.90 21.96 -13.94
C ILE A 98 -2.37 23.25 -14.57
N ASP A 99 -2.07 24.26 -13.76
CA ASP A 99 -1.61 25.57 -14.22
C ASP A 99 -0.25 25.48 -14.93
N ASN A 100 0.63 24.64 -14.38
CA ASN A 100 2.03 24.55 -14.77
C ASN A 100 2.32 23.42 -15.77
N TYR A 101 1.47 22.41 -15.89
CA TYR A 101 1.71 21.27 -16.78
C TYR A 101 1.52 21.67 -18.25
N LYS A 102 2.53 21.36 -19.07
CA LYS A 102 2.58 21.68 -20.52
C LYS A 102 2.83 20.43 -21.39
N GLY A 103 2.64 19.24 -20.84
CA GLY A 103 2.79 17.99 -21.59
C GLY A 103 1.71 17.81 -22.66
N PRO A 104 1.92 16.96 -23.66
CA PRO A 104 0.96 16.73 -24.75
C PRO A 104 -0.38 16.15 -24.27
N ASP A 105 -0.36 15.45 -23.15
CA ASP A 105 -1.48 14.85 -22.43
C ASP A 105 -2.12 15.79 -21.39
N LYS A 106 -1.87 17.10 -21.47
CA LYS A 106 -2.45 18.09 -20.54
C LYS A 106 -3.97 17.99 -20.46
N SER A 107 -4.66 17.79 -21.58
CA SER A 107 -6.13 17.66 -21.59
C SER A 107 -6.59 16.46 -20.76
N PHE A 108 -5.89 15.32 -20.84
CA PHE A 108 -6.20 14.15 -20.02
C PHE A 108 -6.06 14.46 -18.53
N TYR A 109 -4.92 15.02 -18.12
CA TYR A 109 -4.70 15.36 -16.71
C TYR A 109 -5.66 16.43 -16.20
N PHE A 110 -6.04 17.40 -17.03
CA PHE A 110 -7.03 18.40 -16.66
C PHE A 110 -8.33 17.73 -16.20
N HIS A 111 -8.89 16.84 -17.03
CA HIS A 111 -10.14 16.14 -16.71
C HIS A 111 -10.00 15.17 -15.53
N ALA A 112 -8.90 14.41 -15.48
CA ALA A 112 -8.63 13.50 -14.37
C ALA A 112 -8.57 14.25 -13.04
N ILE A 113 -7.83 15.36 -12.99
CA ILE A 113 -7.66 16.14 -11.77
C ILE A 113 -8.95 16.82 -11.31
N GLN A 114 -9.85 17.22 -12.21
CA GLN A 114 -11.17 17.71 -11.79
C GLN A 114 -11.94 16.64 -10.98
N ALA A 115 -11.86 15.37 -11.39
CA ALA A 115 -12.43 14.28 -10.61
C ALA A 115 -11.67 14.06 -9.29
N GLU A 116 -10.34 14.20 -9.30
CA GLU A 116 -9.54 14.06 -8.08
C GLU A 116 -9.86 15.12 -7.02
N ILE A 117 -10.03 16.39 -7.43
CA ILE A 117 -10.41 17.51 -6.55
C ILE A 117 -11.79 17.27 -5.93
N LYS A 118 -12.79 16.88 -6.74
CA LYS A 118 -14.12 16.48 -6.23
C LYS A 118 -14.03 15.33 -5.23
N GLY A 119 -13.12 14.38 -5.45
CA GLY A 119 -12.86 13.31 -4.49
C GLY A 119 -12.22 13.80 -3.19
N CYS A 120 -11.43 14.88 -3.22
CA CYS A 120 -10.91 15.51 -2.00
C CYS A 120 -12.01 16.25 -1.24
N GLU A 121 -12.90 16.96 -1.93
CA GLU A 121 -14.08 17.61 -1.35
C GLU A 121 -14.99 16.59 -0.67
N LEU A 122 -15.27 15.46 -1.34
CA LEU A 122 -16.04 14.36 -0.75
C LEU A 122 -15.34 13.78 0.48
N GLY A 123 -14.03 13.59 0.43
CA GLY A 123 -13.26 13.10 1.59
C GLY A 123 -13.40 14.01 2.81
N LEU A 124 -13.26 15.31 2.61
CA LEU A 124 -13.45 16.30 3.69
C LEU A 124 -14.87 16.28 4.25
N GLN A 125 -15.88 16.20 3.38
CA GLN A 125 -17.27 16.11 3.81
C GLN A 125 -17.52 14.85 4.66
N LEU A 126 -17.01 13.69 4.24
CA LEU A 126 -17.18 12.45 4.98
C LEU A 126 -16.41 12.46 6.31
N ASP A 127 -15.22 13.08 6.35
CA ASP A 127 -14.47 13.26 7.59
C ASP A 127 -15.25 14.13 8.58
N GLU A 128 -15.88 15.22 8.13
CA GLU A 128 -16.76 16.06 8.95
C GLU A 128 -18.01 15.31 9.42
N GLU A 129 -18.70 14.58 8.54
CA GLU A 129 -19.88 13.77 8.89
C GLU A 129 -19.56 12.64 9.86
N SER A 130 -18.35 12.07 9.77
CA SER A 130 -17.90 10.99 10.65
C SER A 130 -17.32 11.45 11.99
N ALA A 131 -17.19 12.77 12.21
CA ALA A 131 -16.70 13.35 13.46
C ALA A 131 -17.55 12.95 14.68
N ASP A 132 -18.84 12.65 14.47
CA ASP A 132 -19.76 12.15 15.49
C ASP A 132 -19.58 10.64 15.81
N GLY A 133 -18.67 9.98 15.09
CA GLY A 133 -18.33 8.57 15.24
C GLY A 133 -19.35 7.64 14.58
N THR A 134 -18.85 6.71 13.77
CA THR A 134 -19.70 5.68 13.13
C THR A 134 -20.14 4.58 14.12
N GLY A 135 -19.62 4.59 15.35
CA GLY A 135 -19.74 3.47 16.30
C GLY A 135 -18.95 2.22 15.88
N LEU A 136 -18.19 2.28 14.78
CA LEU A 136 -17.39 1.16 14.28
C LEU A 136 -15.99 1.19 14.91
N GLU A 137 -15.62 0.12 15.61
CA GLU A 137 -14.24 -0.09 16.04
C GLU A 137 -13.46 -0.83 14.96
N VAL A 138 -12.41 -0.19 14.43
CA VAL A 138 -11.46 -0.83 13.51
C VAL A 138 -10.15 -1.08 14.25
N LYS A 139 -9.80 -2.35 14.44
CA LYS A 139 -8.58 -2.74 15.14
C LYS A 139 -7.63 -3.45 14.20
N HIS A 140 -6.43 -2.88 14.03
CA HIS A 140 -5.34 -3.59 13.38
C HIS A 140 -4.85 -4.71 14.32
N LEU A 141 -4.98 -5.96 13.87
CA LEU A 141 -4.56 -7.12 14.66
C LEU A 141 -3.03 -7.20 14.75
N SER A 142 -2.53 -7.86 15.80
CA SER A 142 -1.10 -7.99 16.08
C SER A 142 -0.34 -8.79 15.02
N ASN A 143 0.99 -8.77 15.12
CA ASN A 143 1.91 -9.52 14.26
C ASN A 143 1.77 -11.05 14.32
N SER A 144 0.93 -11.58 15.22
CA SER A 144 0.50 -12.98 15.19
C SER A 144 -0.35 -13.32 13.96
N ILE A 145 -1.02 -12.31 13.38
CA ILE A 145 -1.85 -12.40 12.17
C ILE A 145 -1.25 -11.53 11.08
N ASN A 146 -1.12 -10.21 11.30
CA ASN A 146 -0.60 -9.27 10.29
C ASN A 146 0.93 -9.25 10.33
N THR A 147 1.55 -10.13 9.55
CA THR A 147 3.00 -10.29 9.51
C THR A 147 3.63 -9.25 8.56
N ASN A 148 4.92 -9.40 8.25
CA ASN A 148 5.57 -8.61 7.19
C ASN A 148 5.28 -9.16 5.78
N GLU A 149 4.53 -10.25 5.70
CA GLU A 149 4.17 -10.94 4.47
C GLU A 149 2.74 -10.53 4.04
N THR A 150 2.20 -11.17 3.01
CA THR A 150 0.86 -10.79 2.52
C THR A 150 -0.20 -11.67 3.17
N GLU A 151 -1.03 -11.07 4.03
CA GLU A 151 -2.25 -11.67 4.56
C GLU A 151 -3.51 -11.17 3.84
N PHE A 152 -4.42 -12.10 3.52
CA PHE A 152 -5.59 -11.80 2.69
C PHE A 152 -6.72 -12.84 2.88
N ALA A 153 -7.90 -12.53 2.34
CA ALA A 153 -9.12 -13.35 2.42
C ALA A 153 -9.43 -13.87 3.85
N PRO A 154 -9.62 -12.97 4.84
CA PRO A 154 -10.03 -13.37 6.18
C PRO A 154 -11.45 -13.96 6.15
N ILE A 155 -11.63 -15.07 6.88
CA ILE A 155 -12.89 -15.79 7.07
C ILE A 155 -13.11 -15.91 8.59
N PRO A 156 -13.92 -15.05 9.20
CA PRO A 156 -14.25 -15.16 10.61
C PRO A 156 -15.18 -16.38 10.81
N ILE A 157 -14.64 -17.46 11.37
CA ILE A 157 -15.40 -18.70 11.61
C ILE A 157 -16.28 -18.52 12.85
N THR A 158 -15.70 -17.96 13.91
CA THR A 158 -16.37 -17.55 15.15
C THR A 158 -15.68 -16.29 15.70
N ASP A 159 -16.17 -15.74 16.80
CA ASP A 159 -15.52 -14.62 17.51
C ASP A 159 -14.09 -14.97 18.00
N GLU A 160 -13.78 -16.26 18.08
CA GLU A 160 -12.51 -16.80 18.59
C GLU A 160 -11.68 -17.53 17.55
N LEU A 161 -12.16 -17.68 16.31
CA LEU A 161 -11.48 -18.44 15.27
C LEU A 161 -11.50 -17.68 13.95
N LEU A 162 -10.30 -17.30 13.49
CA LEU A 162 -10.10 -16.62 12.22
C LEU A 162 -9.27 -17.49 11.30
N TYR A 163 -9.82 -17.76 10.12
CA TYR A 163 -9.04 -18.32 9.01
C TYR A 163 -8.64 -17.20 8.08
N PHE A 164 -7.47 -17.29 7.48
CA PHE A 164 -6.99 -16.32 6.49
C PHE A 164 -5.92 -16.96 5.62
N SER A 165 -5.60 -16.34 4.49
CA SER A 165 -4.49 -16.75 3.63
C SER A 165 -3.25 -15.93 3.95
N SER A 166 -2.07 -16.54 3.91
CA SER A 166 -0.78 -15.85 4.06
C SER A 166 0.28 -16.40 3.12
N THR A 167 1.25 -15.55 2.75
CA THR A 167 2.47 -15.93 2.01
C THR A 167 3.67 -16.23 2.92
N MET A 168 3.48 -16.34 4.25
CA MET A 168 4.58 -16.43 5.23
C MET A 168 5.57 -17.59 5.04
N ASN A 169 5.19 -18.64 4.30
CA ASN A 169 6.06 -19.76 3.95
C ASN A 169 6.47 -19.74 2.47
N ALA A 170 6.63 -18.55 1.88
CA ALA A 170 6.93 -18.33 0.46
C ALA A 170 5.87 -18.90 -0.52
N ARG A 171 4.73 -19.34 0.01
CA ARG A 171 3.59 -19.89 -0.73
C ARG A 171 2.30 -19.36 -0.12
N ALA A 172 1.33 -19.03 -0.97
CA ALA A 172 -0.02 -18.69 -0.55
C ALA A 172 -0.73 -19.92 0.04
N GLN A 173 -0.96 -19.92 1.35
CA GLN A 173 -1.58 -21.01 2.10
C GLN A 173 -2.60 -20.48 3.11
N ILE A 174 -3.55 -21.32 3.52
CA ILE A 174 -4.52 -20.99 4.57
C ILE A 174 -3.94 -21.29 5.95
N TYR A 175 -4.12 -20.32 6.85
CA TYR A 175 -3.75 -20.37 8.26
C TYR A 175 -4.97 -20.12 9.13
N ALA A 176 -4.91 -20.60 10.36
CA ALA A 176 -5.85 -20.29 11.42
C ALA A 176 -5.13 -19.62 12.59
N SER A 177 -5.81 -18.66 13.19
CA SER A 177 -5.44 -18.09 14.49
C SER A 177 -6.65 -18.19 15.41
N THR A 178 -6.40 -18.49 16.68
CA THR A 178 -7.41 -18.53 17.74
C THR A 178 -7.29 -17.32 18.65
N LYS A 179 -8.41 -16.83 19.18
CA LYS A 179 -8.44 -15.75 20.16
C LYS A 179 -8.44 -16.34 21.57
N GLU A 180 -7.40 -16.04 22.35
CA GLU A 180 -7.29 -16.38 23.76
C GLU A 180 -7.45 -15.11 24.59
N GLY A 181 -8.62 -14.94 25.19
CA GLY A 181 -9.02 -13.67 25.81
C GLY A 181 -9.02 -12.54 24.79
N GLU A 182 -8.12 -11.57 24.93
CA GLU A 182 -7.99 -10.43 24.00
C GLU A 182 -6.84 -10.55 22.99
N ARG A 183 -6.18 -11.71 22.92
CA ARG A 183 -4.99 -11.91 22.08
C ARG A 183 -5.22 -13.00 21.05
N TRP A 184 -4.81 -12.72 19.81
CA TRP A 184 -4.75 -13.72 18.76
C TRP A 184 -3.44 -14.52 18.87
N THR A 185 -3.55 -15.84 18.80
CA THR A 185 -2.43 -16.77 18.82
C THR A 185 -1.64 -16.68 17.51
N LYS A 186 -0.39 -17.15 17.54
CA LYS A 186 0.43 -17.25 16.32
C LYS A 186 -0.28 -18.15 15.32
N ALA A 187 -0.46 -17.66 14.10
CA ALA A 187 -1.15 -18.41 13.08
C ALA A 187 -0.42 -19.71 12.70
N VAL A 188 -1.19 -20.76 12.48
CA VAL A 188 -0.70 -22.10 12.10
C VAL A 188 -1.52 -22.65 10.94
N ILE A 189 -0.95 -23.57 10.16
CA ILE A 189 -1.74 -24.34 9.21
C ILE A 189 -2.78 -25.13 10.01
N PRO A 190 -4.09 -25.05 9.69
CA PRO A 190 -5.11 -25.72 10.46
C PRO A 190 -4.85 -27.24 10.48
N PRO A 191 -4.77 -27.90 11.64
CA PRO A 191 -4.37 -29.31 11.73
C PRO A 191 -5.38 -30.26 11.08
N ASN A 192 -6.63 -29.84 10.95
CA ASN A 192 -7.70 -30.62 10.34
C ASN A 192 -7.82 -30.40 8.82
N PHE A 193 -6.95 -29.59 8.22
CA PHE A 193 -6.91 -29.50 6.76
C PHE A 193 -6.33 -30.80 6.18
N PRO A 194 -6.96 -31.38 5.15
CA PRO A 194 -6.35 -32.50 4.45
C PRO A 194 -4.99 -32.07 3.89
N GLN A 195 -4.10 -33.04 3.69
CA GLN A 195 -2.87 -32.76 2.96
C GLN A 195 -3.24 -32.35 1.53
N ILE A 196 -3.01 -31.08 1.20
CA ILE A 196 -3.19 -30.55 -0.15
C ILE A 196 -1.83 -30.62 -0.84
N GLU A 197 -1.72 -31.43 -1.88
CA GLU A 197 -0.46 -31.62 -2.63
C GLU A 197 -0.03 -30.37 -3.41
N ASN A 198 -0.98 -29.48 -3.71
CA ASN A 198 -0.71 -28.25 -4.46
C ASN A 198 0.11 -27.25 -3.63
N GLU A 199 1.04 -26.56 -4.29
CA GLU A 199 1.90 -25.57 -3.63
C GLU A 199 1.14 -24.36 -3.11
N HIS A 200 -0.02 -24.05 -3.71
CA HIS A 200 -0.88 -22.95 -3.30
C HIS A 200 -2.28 -23.45 -2.96
N PHE A 201 -2.74 -23.10 -1.75
CA PHE A 201 -4.11 -23.30 -1.31
C PHE A 201 -4.54 -22.09 -0.46
N CYS A 202 -5.11 -21.10 -1.11
CA CYS A 202 -5.52 -19.84 -0.49
C CYS A 202 -6.96 -19.50 -0.85
N ASN A 203 -7.48 -18.37 -0.36
CA ASN A 203 -8.79 -17.82 -0.75
C ASN A 203 -9.92 -18.84 -0.64
N GLY A 204 -10.49 -19.01 0.54
CA GLY A 204 -11.55 -19.99 0.71
C GLY A 204 -12.85 -19.47 1.29
N THR A 205 -13.83 -20.36 1.31
CA THR A 205 -15.12 -20.16 1.96
C THR A 205 -15.70 -21.49 2.42
N LEU A 206 -16.49 -21.44 3.48
CA LEU A 206 -17.23 -22.61 3.98
C LEU A 206 -18.63 -22.66 3.35
N SER A 207 -19.14 -23.88 3.16
CA SER A 207 -20.57 -24.07 2.92
C SER A 207 -21.40 -23.60 4.14
N PRO A 208 -22.69 -23.26 3.98
CA PRO A 208 -23.53 -22.80 5.09
C PRO A 208 -23.62 -23.77 6.27
N ASP A 209 -23.43 -25.07 6.02
CA ASP A 209 -23.41 -26.13 7.04
C ASP A 209 -22.00 -26.43 7.60
N GLY A 210 -20.97 -25.71 7.15
CA GLY A 210 -19.57 -25.89 7.57
C GLY A 210 -18.92 -27.20 7.13
N LYS A 211 -19.60 -28.05 6.35
CA LYS A 211 -19.11 -29.39 5.99
C LYS A 211 -18.17 -29.42 4.80
N ARG A 212 -18.11 -28.34 4.03
CA ARG A 212 -17.27 -28.23 2.83
C ARG A 212 -16.52 -26.92 2.85
N PHE A 213 -15.28 -26.97 2.41
CA PHE A 213 -14.44 -25.80 2.22
C PHE A 213 -14.04 -25.73 0.74
N TYR A 214 -14.31 -24.59 0.11
CA TYR A 214 -13.99 -24.31 -1.28
C TYR A 214 -12.86 -23.28 -1.33
N PHE A 215 -11.89 -23.48 -2.20
CA PHE A 215 -10.75 -22.57 -2.36
C PHE A 215 -10.29 -22.49 -3.82
N THR A 216 -9.56 -21.43 -4.17
CA THR A 216 -9.06 -21.18 -5.54
C THR A 216 -7.60 -20.81 -5.56
#